data_AF-A0A942GYE1-F1
#
_entry.id   AF-A0A942GYE1-F1
#
_cell.length_a   1.000
_cell.length_b   1.000
_cell.length_c   1.000
_cell.angle_alpha   90.00
_cell.angle_beta   90.00
_cell.angle_gamma   90.00
#
_symmetry.space_group_name_H-M   'P 1'
#
loop_
_entity.id
_entity.type
_entity.pdbx_description
1 polymer ?
#
loop_
_entity_poly.entity_id
_entity_poly.type
_entity_poly.pdbx_seq_one_letter_code
_entity_poly.pdbx_strand_id
1 'polypeptide(L)'
;MRRSAATLVPASLMVLVACQRPEVEAYRQHPRPVVVVCTVTPDAPGAQDFAATLEAALRVRLATRVVVVPEGVTPPADAVRLEVNLERKGIVKSTSGAAVGWGVGTSVGVLSAAAGDRDWFFDGLFWGLFAGNSAAASEDRFAWLGYYPDKIESQARLMESGDTEPLAAESIDTDDLLPALQPLRGGEGTDEIRVQEAEAEAYARVLVAKLTDRFQWQRGPARYYGAKAMAPEAEAPKAEPLNQPDPPVPAQQPVPEPQPGAPPAEN
;
A
#
# COMPACT_ATOMS: atom_id res chain seq x y z
N MET A 1 48.90 -34.88 -12.30
CA MET A 1 47.80 -35.04 -11.32
C MET A 1 47.06 -33.72 -11.16
N ARG A 2 45.93 -33.51 -11.86
CA ARG A 2 44.99 -32.40 -11.63
C ARG A 2 43.59 -32.83 -12.09
N ARG A 3 42.85 -33.48 -11.19
CA ARG A 3 41.42 -33.80 -11.33
C ARG A 3 40.85 -33.80 -9.93
N SER A 4 40.34 -32.66 -9.44
CA SER A 4 39.50 -32.55 -8.24
C SER A 4 39.05 -31.08 -8.07
N ALA A 5 38.23 -30.59 -9.00
CA ALA A 5 37.52 -29.32 -8.83
C ALA A 5 36.06 -29.40 -9.30
N ALA A 6 35.61 -30.56 -9.78
CA ALA A 6 34.28 -30.74 -10.37
C ALA A 6 33.23 -31.26 -9.38
N THR A 7 33.61 -31.68 -8.17
CA THR A 7 32.70 -32.30 -7.20
C THR A 7 32.24 -31.37 -6.07
N LEU A 8 32.83 -30.18 -5.93
CA LEU A 8 32.43 -29.21 -4.89
C LEU A 8 31.20 -28.37 -5.28
N VAL A 9 30.94 -28.19 -6.57
CA VAL A 9 29.78 -27.43 -7.07
C VAL A 9 28.41 -28.11 -6.81
N PRO A 10 28.22 -29.43 -7.02
CA PRO A 10 26.90 -30.05 -6.82
C PRO A 10 26.49 -30.16 -5.34
N ALA A 11 27.45 -30.23 -4.41
CA ALA A 11 27.15 -30.31 -2.98
C ALA A 11 26.56 -29.00 -2.43
N SER A 12 27.05 -27.84 -2.87
CA SER A 12 26.50 -26.54 -2.50
C SER A 12 25.08 -26.31 -3.04
N LEU A 13 24.79 -26.87 -4.22
CA LEU A 13 23.47 -26.78 -4.85
C LEU A 13 22.43 -27.68 -4.15
N MET A 14 22.83 -28.85 -3.65
CA MET A 14 21.98 -29.72 -2.83
C MET A 14 21.63 -29.13 -1.46
N VAL A 15 22.53 -28.37 -0.83
CA VAL A 15 22.24 -27.69 0.45
C VAL A 15 21.22 -26.55 0.28
N LEU A 16 21.25 -25.83 -0.86
CA LEU A 16 20.27 -24.79 -1.16
C LEU A 16 18.86 -25.35 -1.41
N VAL A 17 18.75 -26.54 -2.00
CA VAL A 17 17.46 -27.24 -2.19
C VAL A 17 16.94 -27.83 -0.87
N ALA A 18 17.82 -28.27 0.02
CA ALA A 18 17.44 -28.86 1.32
C ALA A 18 16.87 -27.85 2.33
N CYS A 19 16.98 -26.55 2.09
CA CYS A 19 16.33 -25.51 2.89
C CYS A 19 14.94 -25.11 2.36
N GLN A 20 14.48 -25.69 1.25
CA GLN A 20 13.12 -25.45 0.76
C GLN A 20 12.17 -26.43 1.41
N ARG A 21 11.40 -25.91 2.36
CA ARG A 21 10.35 -26.63 3.06
C ARG A 21 9.35 -27.18 2.03
N PRO A 22 9.09 -28.51 1.98
CA PRO A 22 8.30 -29.12 0.91
C PRO A 22 6.86 -28.59 0.84
N GLU A 23 6.30 -28.19 1.99
CA GLU A 23 4.99 -27.54 2.12
C GLU A 23 4.92 -26.21 1.35
N VAL A 24 5.98 -25.41 1.42
CA VAL A 24 6.09 -24.10 0.75
C VAL A 24 6.18 -24.28 -0.76
N GLU A 25 6.93 -25.27 -1.22
CA GLU A 25 7.07 -25.56 -2.65
C GLU A 25 5.79 -26.19 -3.24
N ALA A 26 5.11 -27.06 -2.49
CA ALA A 26 3.80 -27.58 -2.87
C ALA A 26 2.77 -26.46 -3.04
N TYR A 27 2.75 -25.50 -2.11
CA TYR A 27 1.88 -24.34 -2.18
C TYR A 27 2.26 -23.39 -3.32
N ARG A 28 3.55 -23.23 -3.62
CA ARG A 28 4.04 -22.46 -4.77
C ARG A 28 3.55 -23.03 -6.10
N GLN A 29 3.56 -24.35 -6.24
CA GLN A 29 3.11 -25.03 -7.47
C GLN A 29 1.59 -25.02 -7.62
N HIS A 30 0.86 -25.19 -6.49
CA HIS A 30 -0.59 -25.22 -6.46
C HIS A 30 -1.13 -24.28 -5.37
N PRO A 31 -1.24 -22.97 -5.66
CA PRO A 31 -1.72 -22.00 -4.70
C PRO A 31 -3.20 -22.24 -4.39
N ARG A 32 -3.50 -22.53 -3.13
CA ARG A 32 -4.87 -22.71 -2.62
C ARG A 32 -5.56 -21.37 -2.34
N PRO A 33 -6.90 -21.35 -2.28
CA PRO A 33 -7.65 -20.12 -1.98
C PRO A 33 -7.22 -19.49 -0.66
N VAL A 34 -7.02 -18.18 -0.65
CA VAL A 34 -6.58 -17.42 0.53
C VAL A 34 -7.77 -16.70 1.17
N VAL A 35 -7.92 -16.87 2.47
CA VAL A 35 -8.80 -16.09 3.34
C VAL A 35 -7.95 -15.06 4.07
N VAL A 36 -8.27 -13.78 3.93
CA VAL A 36 -7.57 -12.72 4.65
C VAL A 36 -8.25 -12.52 6.00
N VAL A 37 -7.48 -12.44 7.08
CA VAL A 37 -7.95 -12.12 8.43
C VAL A 37 -7.00 -11.09 9.02
N CYS A 38 -7.49 -9.89 9.28
CA CYS A 38 -6.69 -8.83 9.89
C CYS A 38 -7.08 -8.67 11.35
N THR A 39 -6.10 -8.77 12.25
CA THR A 39 -6.25 -8.48 13.68
C THR A 39 -5.40 -7.26 14.03
N VAL A 40 -6.05 -6.22 14.54
CA VAL A 40 -5.37 -5.01 15.00
C VAL A 40 -5.50 -4.95 16.51
N THR A 41 -4.38 -4.72 17.20
CA THR A 41 -4.39 -4.54 18.65
C THR A 41 -5.29 -3.33 19.01
N PRO A 42 -6.27 -3.48 19.92
CA PRO A 42 -7.36 -2.50 20.10
C PRO A 42 -6.93 -1.18 20.75
N ASP A 43 -5.67 -1.02 21.13
CA ASP A 43 -5.20 0.15 21.89
C ASP A 43 -5.08 1.43 21.03
N ALA A 44 -5.28 1.34 19.71
CA ALA A 44 -5.23 2.48 18.80
C ALA A 44 -6.63 2.96 18.35
N PRO A 45 -6.90 4.28 18.34
CA PRO A 45 -8.15 4.82 17.82
C PRO A 45 -8.31 4.51 16.32
N GLY A 46 -9.52 4.13 15.88
CA GLY A 46 -9.79 3.77 14.48
C GLY A 46 -9.18 2.43 14.03
N ALA A 47 -8.68 1.61 14.96
CA ALA A 47 -8.05 0.32 14.65
C ALA A 47 -8.95 -0.63 13.83
N GLN A 48 -10.25 -0.68 14.12
CA GLN A 48 -11.20 -1.55 13.42
C GLN A 48 -11.48 -1.08 11.99
N ASP A 49 -11.68 0.23 11.80
CA ASP A 49 -11.92 0.80 10.48
C ASP A 49 -10.69 0.66 9.57
N PHE A 50 -9.50 0.86 10.14
CA PHE A 50 -8.24 0.57 9.48
C PHE A 50 -8.09 -0.91 9.11
N ALA A 51 -8.44 -1.83 10.03
CA ALA A 51 -8.40 -3.27 9.77
C ALA A 51 -9.28 -3.66 8.59
N ALA A 52 -10.51 -3.14 8.53
CA ALA A 52 -11.46 -3.39 7.45
C ALA A 52 -10.95 -2.82 6.11
N THR A 53 -10.42 -1.60 6.13
CA THR A 53 -9.84 -0.94 4.95
C THR A 53 -8.63 -1.71 4.42
N LEU A 54 -7.76 -2.16 5.33
CA LEU A 54 -6.60 -2.97 5.00
C LEU A 54 -7.01 -4.34 4.44
N GLU A 55 -7.99 -4.99 5.05
CA GLU A 55 -8.50 -6.28 4.60
C GLU A 55 -9.07 -6.17 3.18
N ALA A 56 -9.86 -5.14 2.89
CA ALA A 56 -10.37 -4.86 1.56
C ALA A 56 -9.22 -4.62 0.55
N ALA A 57 -8.24 -3.79 0.90
CA ALA A 57 -7.08 -3.49 0.06
C ALA A 57 -6.23 -4.76 -0.23
N LEU A 58 -6.03 -5.61 0.77
CA LEU A 58 -5.33 -6.89 0.64
C LEU A 58 -6.08 -7.85 -0.27
N ARG A 59 -7.40 -8.02 -0.09
CA ARG A 59 -8.21 -8.91 -0.93
C ARG A 59 -8.13 -8.51 -2.40
N VAL A 60 -8.27 -7.23 -2.72
CA VAL A 60 -8.20 -6.72 -4.10
C VAL A 60 -6.82 -6.99 -4.72
N ARG A 61 -5.74 -6.70 -3.98
CA ARG A 61 -4.38 -6.89 -4.51
C ARG A 61 -4.01 -8.37 -4.63
N LEU A 62 -4.33 -9.19 -3.63
CA LEU A 62 -4.08 -10.62 -3.65
C LEU A 62 -4.87 -11.33 -4.75
N ALA A 63 -6.10 -10.88 -5.04
CA ALA A 63 -6.91 -11.46 -6.11
C ALA A 63 -6.22 -11.41 -7.48
N THR A 64 -5.34 -10.43 -7.71
CA THR A 64 -4.55 -10.34 -8.97
C THR A 64 -3.42 -11.37 -9.07
N ARG A 65 -3.12 -12.08 -7.99
CA ARG A 65 -2.01 -13.05 -7.87
C ARG A 65 -2.50 -14.46 -7.59
N VAL A 66 -3.45 -14.59 -6.68
CA VAL A 66 -3.98 -15.86 -6.16
C VAL A 66 -5.50 -15.77 -6.09
N VAL A 67 -6.15 -16.93 -6.01
CA VAL A 67 -7.60 -17.00 -5.75
C VAL A 67 -7.87 -16.56 -4.31
N VAL A 68 -8.69 -15.53 -4.13
CA VAL A 68 -9.06 -15.00 -2.80
C VAL A 68 -10.51 -15.33 -2.51
N VAL A 69 -10.80 -15.73 -1.27
CA VAL A 69 -12.18 -15.92 -0.80
C VAL A 69 -12.81 -14.55 -0.53
N PRO A 70 -13.92 -14.19 -1.21
CA PRO A 70 -14.60 -12.93 -0.96
C PRO A 70 -15.27 -12.92 0.42
N GLU A 71 -15.57 -11.72 0.92
CA GLU A 71 -16.25 -11.55 2.20
C GLU A 71 -17.64 -12.20 2.19
N GLY A 72 -18.04 -12.80 3.31
CA GLY A 72 -19.36 -13.43 3.48
C GLY A 72 -19.55 -14.79 2.79
N VAL A 73 -18.52 -15.31 2.10
CA VAL A 73 -18.55 -16.65 1.49
C VAL A 73 -17.88 -17.66 2.40
N THR A 74 -18.54 -18.81 2.60
CA THR A 74 -17.98 -19.92 3.38
C THR A 74 -16.67 -20.40 2.73
N PRO A 75 -15.54 -20.36 3.46
CA PRO A 75 -14.26 -20.75 2.90
C PRO A 75 -14.23 -22.27 2.64
N PRO A 76 -13.53 -22.73 1.58
CA PRO A 76 -13.32 -24.15 1.37
C PRO A 76 -12.42 -24.74 2.46
N ALA A 77 -12.53 -26.05 2.71
CA ALA A 77 -11.84 -26.71 3.82
C ALA A 77 -10.30 -26.67 3.71
N ASP A 78 -9.78 -26.52 2.49
CA ASP A 78 -8.36 -26.43 2.16
C ASP A 78 -7.83 -24.99 2.04
N ALA A 79 -8.66 -23.99 2.39
CA ALA A 79 -8.26 -22.59 2.33
C ALA A 79 -7.13 -22.26 3.30
N VAL A 80 -6.24 -21.38 2.87
CA VAL A 80 -5.10 -20.88 3.65
C VAL A 80 -5.49 -19.54 4.25
N ARG A 81 -5.17 -19.30 5.52
CA ARG A 81 -5.49 -18.06 6.24
C ARG A 81 -4.29 -17.15 6.24
N LEU A 82 -4.43 -15.92 5.75
CA LEU A 82 -3.46 -14.86 5.93
C LEU A 82 -3.86 -14.06 7.16
N GLU A 83 -3.18 -14.33 8.27
CA GLU A 83 -3.36 -13.63 9.54
C GLU A 83 -2.38 -12.46 9.60
N VAL A 84 -2.90 -11.23 9.63
CA VAL A 84 -2.08 -10.03 9.78
C VAL A 84 -2.31 -9.47 11.16
N ASN A 85 -1.31 -9.57 12.03
CA ASN A 85 -1.33 -8.97 13.36
C ASN A 85 -0.61 -7.61 13.31
N LEU A 86 -1.34 -6.53 13.60
CA LEU A 86 -0.82 -5.17 13.56
C LEU A 86 -0.76 -4.57 14.97
N GLU A 87 0.42 -4.04 15.30
CA GLU A 87 0.65 -3.17 16.44
C GLU A 87 0.86 -1.74 15.92
N ARG A 88 -0.11 -0.87 16.20
CA ARG A 88 -0.07 0.54 15.82
C ARG A 88 0.35 1.37 17.02
N LYS A 89 1.60 1.82 17.02
CA LYS A 89 2.11 2.81 17.97
C LYS A 89 1.82 4.16 17.32
N GLY A 90 0.66 4.75 17.63
CA GLY A 90 0.14 5.95 16.96
C GLY A 90 1.14 7.13 16.91
N ILE A 91 0.79 8.21 16.21
CA ILE A 91 1.65 9.34 15.87
C ILE A 91 2.61 9.66 17.01
N VAL A 92 3.88 9.29 16.84
CA VAL A 92 4.93 9.79 17.71
C VAL A 92 5.01 11.26 17.37
N LYS A 93 4.33 12.11 18.16
CA LYS A 93 4.54 13.56 18.11
C LYS A 93 6.03 13.75 18.22
N SER A 94 6.65 14.07 17.09
CA SER A 94 8.08 14.22 17.00
C SER A 94 8.48 15.24 18.06
N THR A 95 9.30 14.82 19.01
CA THR A 95 9.95 15.77 19.90
C THR A 95 10.90 16.54 18.99
N SER A 96 10.72 17.87 18.90
CA SER A 96 11.49 18.67 17.94
C SER A 96 12.98 18.36 18.05
N GLY A 97 13.70 18.36 16.93
CA GLY A 97 15.15 18.11 16.95
C GLY A 97 15.89 19.01 17.96
N ALA A 98 15.40 20.24 18.15
CA ALA A 98 15.90 21.15 19.17
C ALA A 98 15.69 20.64 20.62
N ALA A 99 14.53 20.08 20.94
CA ALA A 99 14.24 19.53 22.27
C ALA A 99 15.05 18.26 22.56
N VAL A 100 15.23 17.37 21.56
CA VAL A 100 16.12 16.21 21.66
C VAL A 100 17.57 16.66 21.88
N GLY A 101 18.03 17.62 21.07
CA GLY A 101 19.39 18.16 21.19
C GLY A 101 19.65 18.83 22.54
N TRP A 102 18.68 19.57 23.06
CA TRP A 102 18.81 20.19 24.38
C TRP A 102 18.84 19.14 25.50
N GLY A 103 17.98 18.12 25.44
CA GLY A 103 17.95 17.04 26.42
C GLY A 103 19.25 16.21 26.44
N VAL A 104 19.76 15.83 25.26
CA VAL A 104 21.03 15.10 25.16
C VAL A 104 22.20 15.97 25.60
N GLY A 105 22.26 17.22 25.14
CA GLY A 105 23.38 18.10 25.44
C GLY A 105 23.49 18.46 26.92
N THR A 106 22.36 18.71 27.59
CA THR A 106 22.35 18.94 29.05
C THR A 106 22.76 17.68 29.82
N SER A 107 22.26 16.50 29.41
CA SER A 107 22.58 15.24 30.07
C SER A 107 24.06 14.89 29.95
N VAL A 108 24.62 14.97 28.74
CA VAL A 108 26.04 14.69 28.48
C VAL A 108 26.93 15.73 29.16
N GLY A 109 26.58 17.02 29.10
CA GLY A 109 27.37 18.06 29.77
C GLY A 109 27.40 17.90 31.30
N VAL A 110 26.28 17.52 31.93
CA VAL A 110 26.24 17.25 33.37
C VAL A 110 27.05 16.00 33.72
N LEU A 111 27.00 14.95 32.91
CA LEU A 111 27.79 13.73 33.11
C LEU A 111 29.29 13.99 32.93
N SER A 112 29.70 14.73 31.90
CA SER A 112 31.11 15.12 31.69
C SER A 112 31.61 16.02 32.82
N ALA A 113 30.79 16.96 33.31
CA ALA A 113 31.14 17.80 34.45
C ALA A 113 31.32 16.97 35.74
N ALA A 114 30.42 16.01 35.98
CA ALA A 114 30.52 15.09 37.11
C ALA A 114 31.73 14.15 37.01
N ALA A 115 32.18 13.83 35.79
CA ALA A 115 33.39 13.05 35.52
C ALA A 115 34.70 13.86 35.66
N GLY A 116 34.61 15.16 35.94
CA GLY A 116 35.76 16.05 36.11
C GLY A 116 36.36 16.56 34.79
N ASP A 117 35.62 16.46 33.69
CA ASP A 117 36.06 17.00 32.41
C ASP A 117 36.00 18.53 32.41
N ARG A 118 37.05 19.16 31.88
CA ARG A 118 37.14 20.62 31.72
C ARG A 118 36.32 21.10 30.52
N ASP A 119 36.10 20.24 29.54
CA ASP A 119 35.41 20.57 28.29
C ASP A 119 33.93 20.13 28.30
N TRP A 120 33.37 19.85 29.49
CA TRP A 120 32.00 19.38 29.68
C TRP A 120 30.92 20.22 28.96
N PHE A 121 31.13 21.54 28.86
CA PHE A 121 30.24 22.43 28.12
C PHE A 121 30.28 22.15 26.61
N PHE A 122 31.48 21.96 26.05
CA PHE A 122 31.66 21.66 24.63
C PHE A 122 31.17 20.25 24.28
N ASP A 123 31.39 19.27 25.16
CA ASP A 123 30.83 17.93 25.03
C ASP A 123 29.31 17.96 24.98
N GLY A 124 28.69 18.66 25.93
CA GLY A 124 27.24 18.84 25.95
C GLY A 124 26.73 19.55 24.68
N LEU A 125 27.38 20.62 24.25
CA LEU A 125 27.00 21.35 23.04
C LEU A 125 27.14 20.48 21.78
N PHE A 126 28.26 19.78 21.62
CA PHE A 126 28.54 18.94 20.45
C PHE A 126 27.54 17.79 20.34
N TRP A 127 27.36 17.02 21.41
CA TRP A 127 26.42 15.90 21.41
C TRP A 127 24.97 16.36 21.31
N GLY A 128 24.63 17.51 21.91
CA GLY A 128 23.32 18.11 21.75
C GLY A 128 23.04 18.54 20.31
N LEU A 129 23.99 19.21 19.64
CA LEU A 129 23.84 19.62 18.24
C LEU A 129 23.82 18.42 17.30
N PHE A 130 24.64 17.40 17.54
CA PHE A 130 24.65 16.16 16.77
C PHE A 130 23.33 15.39 16.91
N ALA A 131 22.86 15.18 18.13
CA ALA A 131 21.60 14.48 18.38
C ALA A 131 20.41 15.27 17.85
N GLY A 132 20.41 16.60 18.01
CA GLY A 132 19.35 17.47 17.50
C GLY A 132 19.30 17.52 15.97
N ASN A 133 20.45 17.61 15.31
CA ASN A 133 20.53 17.56 13.84
C ASN A 133 20.11 16.18 13.30
N SER A 134 20.51 15.09 13.98
CA SER A 134 20.10 13.73 13.61
C SER A 134 18.59 13.52 13.78
N ALA A 135 18.01 14.07 14.86
CA ALA A 135 16.58 14.04 15.09
C ALA A 135 15.82 14.92 14.07
N ALA A 136 16.29 16.12 13.77
CA ALA A 136 15.70 16.99 12.73
C ALA A 136 15.76 16.34 11.34
N ALA A 137 16.87 15.68 10.99
CA ALA A 137 16.98 14.91 9.75
C ALA A 137 15.96 13.76 9.67
N SER A 138 15.52 13.23 10.82
CA SER A 138 14.45 12.23 10.87
C SER A 138 13.04 12.84 10.74
N GLU A 139 12.85 14.12 11.09
CA GLU A 139 11.59 14.85 10.87
C GLU A 139 11.38 15.14 9.37
N ASP A 140 12.42 15.59 8.68
CA ASP A 140 12.37 15.89 7.24
C ASP A 140 12.15 14.65 6.37
N ARG A 141 12.37 13.44 6.92
CA ARG A 141 12.19 12.16 6.21
C ARG A 141 10.77 11.96 5.65
N PHE A 142 9.77 12.57 6.29
CA PHE A 142 8.36 12.46 5.90
C PHE A 142 7.80 13.75 5.29
N ALA A 143 8.59 14.82 5.20
CA ALA A 143 8.11 16.12 4.71
C ALA A 143 7.52 16.05 3.29
N TRP A 144 8.02 15.13 2.46
CA TRP A 144 7.52 14.89 1.11
C TRP A 144 6.13 14.22 1.04
N LEU A 145 5.70 13.55 2.12
CA LEU A 145 4.39 12.87 2.18
C LEU A 145 3.22 13.83 2.43
N GLY A 146 3.49 14.99 3.04
CA GLY A 146 2.44 15.93 3.45
C GLY A 146 1.68 15.51 4.71
N TYR A 147 2.07 14.41 5.36
CA TYR A 147 1.57 13.93 6.65
C TYR A 147 2.65 13.10 7.38
N TYR A 148 2.45 12.84 8.67
CA TYR A 148 3.32 11.95 9.46
C TYR A 148 2.68 10.57 9.57
N PRO A 149 3.30 9.52 9.00
CA PRO A 149 2.73 8.19 9.07
C PRO A 149 2.86 7.60 10.47
N ASP A 150 1.94 6.72 10.83
CA ASP A 150 2.00 6.01 12.10
C ASP A 150 3.10 4.95 12.13
N LYS A 151 3.64 4.70 13.33
CA LYS A 151 4.56 3.59 13.52
C LYS A 151 3.76 2.29 13.53
N ILE A 152 3.87 1.56 12.44
CA ILE A 152 3.28 0.24 12.25
C ILE A 152 4.39 -0.79 12.39
N GLU A 153 4.25 -1.65 13.39
CA GLU A 153 4.97 -2.91 13.52
C GLU A 153 3.95 -4.03 13.29
N SER A 154 4.26 -4.97 12.40
CA SER A 154 3.28 -5.99 12.05
C SER A 154 3.93 -7.30 11.69
N GLN A 155 3.19 -8.38 11.94
CA GLN A 155 3.58 -9.72 11.55
C GLN A 155 2.44 -10.35 10.74
N ALA A 156 2.72 -10.62 9.47
CA ALA A 156 1.83 -11.35 8.58
C ALA A 156 2.23 -12.82 8.57
N ARG A 157 1.28 -13.72 8.81
CA ARG A 157 1.46 -15.16 8.84
C ARG A 157 0.49 -15.83 7.88
N LEU A 158 1.03 -16.68 7.00
CA LEU A 158 0.22 -17.49 6.09
C LEU A 158 0.09 -18.89 6.69
N MET A 159 -1.09 -19.24 7.20
CA MET A 159 -1.39 -20.46 7.95
C MET A 159 -2.19 -21.45 7.10
N GLU A 160 -1.72 -22.70 7.01
CA GLU A 160 -2.51 -23.80 6.44
C GLU A 160 -3.53 -24.32 7.46
N SER A 161 -4.70 -24.75 7.00
CA SER A 161 -5.76 -25.29 7.86
C SER A 161 -5.27 -26.53 8.61
N GLY A 162 -5.14 -26.43 9.93
CA GLY A 162 -4.74 -27.54 10.81
C GLY A 162 -3.24 -27.62 11.11
N ASP A 163 -2.41 -26.74 10.53
CA ASP A 163 -0.99 -26.66 10.84
C ASP A 163 -0.72 -25.61 11.93
N THR A 164 0.29 -25.86 12.77
CA THR A 164 0.76 -24.94 13.81
C THR A 164 1.88 -24.04 13.32
N GLU A 165 2.58 -24.41 12.24
CA GLU A 165 3.65 -23.60 11.67
C GLU A 165 3.20 -22.82 10.44
N PRO A 166 3.54 -21.53 10.33
CA PRO A 166 3.17 -20.72 9.17
C PRO A 166 4.00 -21.08 7.93
N LEU A 167 3.35 -21.17 6.77
CA LEU A 167 4.01 -21.31 5.45
C LEU A 167 4.93 -20.12 5.16
N ALA A 168 4.54 -18.93 5.61
CA ALA A 168 5.34 -17.72 5.57
C ALA A 168 5.04 -16.85 6.78
N ALA A 169 6.09 -16.28 7.37
CA ALA A 169 6.00 -15.23 8.38
C ALA A 169 6.83 -14.05 7.89
N GLU A 170 6.18 -12.91 7.68
CA GLU A 170 6.81 -11.68 7.22
C GLU A 170 6.59 -10.59 8.27
N SER A 171 7.67 -9.98 8.73
CA SER A 171 7.59 -8.73 9.49
C SER A 171 7.56 -7.55 8.51
N ILE A 172 6.72 -6.57 8.80
CA ILE A 172 6.67 -5.32 8.06
C ILE A 172 6.73 -4.18 9.07
N ASP A 173 7.76 -3.37 8.90
CA ASP A 173 8.00 -2.17 9.70
C ASP A 173 7.71 -0.92 8.88
N THR A 174 7.63 0.23 9.57
CA THR A 174 7.36 1.53 8.93
C THR A 174 8.40 1.89 7.87
N ASP A 175 9.66 1.46 8.06
CA ASP A 175 10.73 1.67 7.08
C ASP A 175 10.49 0.92 5.76
N ASP A 176 9.85 -0.25 5.81
CA ASP A 176 9.46 -1.00 4.61
C ASP A 176 8.27 -0.36 3.89
N LEU A 177 7.42 0.36 4.63
CA LEU A 177 6.23 1.03 4.11
C LEU A 177 6.58 2.35 3.41
N LEU A 178 7.62 3.05 3.88
CA LEU A 178 8.02 4.38 3.40
C LEU A 178 8.10 4.51 1.86
N PRO A 179 8.73 3.57 1.12
CA PRO A 179 8.79 3.65 -0.35
C PRO A 179 7.44 3.44 -1.04
N ALA A 180 6.47 2.83 -0.36
CA ALA A 180 5.15 2.52 -0.89
C ALA A 180 4.08 3.54 -0.51
N LEU A 181 4.33 4.39 0.50
CA LEU A 181 3.42 5.46 0.90
C LEU A 181 3.24 6.47 -0.23
N GLN A 182 2.00 6.95 -0.38
CA GLN A 182 1.66 7.95 -1.37
C GLN A 182 1.62 9.33 -0.71
N PRO A 183 2.18 10.37 -1.35
CA PRO A 183 2.09 11.72 -0.82
C PRO A 183 0.67 12.26 -0.99
N LEU A 184 0.11 12.81 0.09
CA LEU A 184 -1.19 13.47 0.08
C LEU A 184 -1.01 14.96 -0.21
N ARG A 185 -1.83 15.52 -1.10
CA ARG A 185 -1.70 16.93 -1.55
C ARG A 185 -2.88 17.76 -1.08
N GLY A 186 -2.73 19.08 -1.04
CA GLY A 186 -3.87 20.00 -0.90
C GLY A 186 -4.67 19.87 0.40
N GLY A 187 -3.99 19.74 1.55
CA GLY A 187 -4.66 19.67 2.86
C GLY A 187 -5.21 18.29 3.23
N GLU A 188 -5.19 17.32 2.31
CA GLU A 188 -5.62 15.92 2.55
C GLU A 188 -4.84 15.22 3.66
N GLY A 189 -3.60 15.65 3.93
CA GLY A 189 -2.79 15.12 5.04
C GLY A 189 -3.33 15.45 6.44
N THR A 190 -4.37 16.27 6.54
CA THR A 190 -5.10 16.54 7.80
C THR A 190 -6.37 15.70 7.97
N ASP A 191 -6.79 14.99 6.91
CA ASP A 191 -7.92 14.08 6.96
C ASP A 191 -7.41 12.68 7.40
N GLU A 192 -7.72 12.33 8.65
CA GLU A 192 -7.29 11.06 9.25
C GLU A 192 -7.75 9.84 8.45
N ILE A 193 -8.92 9.91 7.79
CA ILE A 193 -9.47 8.80 7.01
C ILE A 193 -8.61 8.59 5.76
N ARG A 194 -8.25 9.69 5.06
CA ARG A 194 -7.40 9.63 3.87
C ARG A 194 -6.00 9.14 4.16
N VAL A 195 -5.43 9.57 5.28
CA VAL A 195 -4.13 9.07 5.76
C VAL A 195 -4.20 7.57 6.01
N GLN A 196 -5.24 7.09 6.70
CA GLN A 196 -5.45 5.66 6.97
C GLN A 196 -5.63 4.84 5.70
N GLU A 197 -6.41 5.32 4.73
CA GLU A 197 -6.57 4.68 3.41
C GLU A 197 -5.22 4.55 2.69
N ALA A 198 -4.45 5.63 2.63
CA ALA A 198 -3.14 5.64 1.98
C ALA A 198 -2.14 4.69 2.64
N GLU A 199 -2.12 4.64 3.98
CA GLU A 199 -1.29 3.72 4.76
C GLU A 199 -1.70 2.25 4.56
N ALA A 200 -3.00 1.96 4.62
CA ALA A 200 -3.53 0.61 4.40
C ALA A 200 -3.21 0.11 2.98
N GLU A 201 -3.31 0.99 1.97
CA GLU A 201 -2.95 0.65 0.60
C GLU A 201 -1.45 0.39 0.42
N ALA A 202 -0.60 1.21 1.05
CA ALA A 202 0.85 1.04 1.01
C ALA A 202 1.25 -0.28 1.67
N TYR A 203 0.65 -0.58 2.84
CA TYR A 203 0.85 -1.85 3.54
C TYR A 203 0.47 -3.04 2.67
N ALA A 204 -0.74 -3.02 2.10
CA ALA A 204 -1.20 -4.10 1.23
C ALA A 204 -0.28 -4.29 0.02
N ARG A 205 0.30 -3.20 -0.51
CA ARG A 205 1.27 -3.28 -1.61
C ARG A 205 2.56 -3.97 -1.20
N VAL A 206 3.14 -3.59 -0.05
CA VAL A 206 4.40 -4.17 0.46
C VAL A 206 4.21 -5.63 0.82
N LEU A 207 3.15 -5.97 1.57
CA LEU A 207 2.89 -7.36 1.96
C LEU A 207 2.69 -8.26 0.74
N VAL A 208 1.86 -7.83 -0.22
CA VAL A 208 1.64 -8.60 -1.45
C VAL A 208 2.92 -8.72 -2.28
N ALA A 209 3.77 -7.69 -2.30
CA ALA A 209 5.07 -7.77 -2.99
C ALA A 209 6.00 -8.80 -2.33
N LYS A 210 6.14 -8.78 -0.99
CA LYS A 210 6.95 -9.77 -0.24
C LYS A 210 6.44 -11.20 -0.46
N LEU A 211 5.13 -11.43 -0.35
CA LEU A 211 4.52 -12.74 -0.61
C LEU A 211 4.70 -13.17 -2.08
N THR A 212 4.53 -12.25 -3.02
CA THR A 212 4.73 -12.51 -4.45
C THR A 212 6.16 -12.91 -4.75
N ASP A 213 7.15 -12.26 -4.14
CA ASP A 213 8.56 -12.62 -4.31
C ASP A 213 8.86 -13.98 -3.70
N ARG A 214 8.35 -14.24 -2.49
CA ARG A 214 8.56 -15.52 -1.79
C ARG A 214 7.96 -16.72 -2.52
N PHE A 215 6.73 -16.60 -3.01
CA PHE A 215 6.02 -17.68 -3.69
C PHE A 215 6.08 -17.57 -5.22
N GLN A 216 6.77 -16.56 -5.77
CA GLN A 216 6.93 -16.34 -7.20
C GLN A 216 5.60 -16.29 -7.96
N TRP A 217 4.59 -15.63 -7.38
CA TRP A 217 3.25 -15.56 -7.96
C TRP A 217 3.19 -14.67 -9.19
N GLN A 218 2.62 -15.20 -10.27
CA GLN A 218 2.42 -14.41 -11.49
C GLN A 218 1.23 -13.46 -11.37
N ARG A 219 1.38 -12.27 -11.96
CA ARG A 219 0.29 -11.30 -12.06
C ARG A 219 -0.69 -11.76 -13.14
N GLY A 220 -1.98 -11.72 -12.82
CA GLY A 220 -3.05 -12.02 -13.76
C GLY A 220 -4.31 -11.20 -13.49
N PRO A 221 -5.43 -11.53 -14.14
CA PRO A 221 -6.73 -10.95 -13.82
C PRO A 221 -7.13 -11.31 -12.38
N ALA A 222 -7.98 -10.48 -11.77
CA ALA A 222 -8.48 -10.73 -10.42
C ALA A 222 -9.26 -12.06 -10.36
N ARG A 223 -8.96 -12.91 -9.38
CA ARG A 223 -9.57 -14.23 -9.20
C ARG A 223 -10.17 -14.33 -7.80
N TYR A 224 -11.48 -14.53 -7.76
CA TYR A 224 -12.22 -14.73 -6.52
C TYR A 224 -12.81 -16.14 -6.47
N TYR A 225 -12.71 -16.79 -5.32
CA TYR A 225 -13.28 -18.10 -5.11
C TYR A 225 -14.82 -18.04 -5.26
N GLY A 226 -15.39 -18.99 -5.99
CA GLY A 226 -16.84 -19.05 -6.22
C GLY A 226 -17.40 -18.00 -7.18
N ALA A 227 -16.58 -17.08 -7.71
CA ALA A 227 -16.99 -16.21 -8.79
C ALA A 227 -17.17 -17.05 -10.06
N LYS A 228 -18.42 -17.20 -10.55
CA LYS A 228 -18.63 -17.53 -11.97
C LYS A 228 -17.83 -16.49 -12.74
N ALA A 229 -16.92 -16.94 -13.61
CA ALA A 229 -16.12 -16.06 -14.47
C ALA A 229 -17.02 -14.94 -14.97
N MET A 230 -16.80 -13.74 -14.44
CA MET A 230 -17.49 -12.55 -14.93
C MET A 230 -17.02 -12.47 -16.37
N ALA A 231 -17.94 -12.78 -17.30
CA ALA A 231 -17.70 -12.64 -18.71
C ALA A 231 -17.07 -11.24 -18.90
N PRO A 232 -16.00 -11.11 -19.71
CA PRO A 232 -15.37 -9.83 -19.93
C PRO A 232 -16.50 -8.84 -20.20
N GLU A 233 -16.59 -7.85 -19.32
CA GLU A 233 -17.55 -6.76 -19.41
C GLU A 233 -17.57 -6.35 -20.87
N ALA A 234 -18.75 -6.59 -21.46
CA ALA A 234 -18.99 -6.36 -22.86
C ALA A 234 -18.33 -5.03 -23.25
N GLU A 235 -17.64 -5.03 -24.40
CA GLU A 235 -17.29 -3.79 -25.09
C GLU A 235 -18.34 -2.75 -24.77
N ALA A 236 -17.91 -1.65 -24.13
CA ALA A 236 -18.74 -0.48 -23.90
C ALA A 236 -19.67 -0.36 -25.11
N PRO A 237 -21.00 -0.34 -24.94
CA PRO A 237 -21.88 -0.23 -26.09
C PRO A 237 -21.37 0.96 -26.88
N LYS A 238 -20.88 0.71 -28.10
CA LYS A 238 -20.56 1.77 -29.05
C LYS A 238 -21.75 2.70 -28.95
N ALA A 239 -21.52 3.92 -28.48
CA ALA A 239 -22.54 4.94 -28.52
C ALA A 239 -22.93 5.08 -29.98
N GLU A 240 -24.05 4.46 -30.37
CA GLU A 240 -24.77 4.87 -31.55
C GLU A 240 -25.10 6.35 -31.32
N PRO A 241 -24.69 7.26 -32.22
CA PRO A 241 -25.09 8.65 -32.12
C PRO A 241 -26.56 8.75 -32.54
N LEU A 242 -27.47 8.39 -31.63
CA LEU A 242 -28.92 8.57 -31.79
C LEU A 242 -29.32 9.92 -31.21
N ASN A 243 -28.93 10.99 -31.90
CA ASN A 243 -29.67 12.24 -31.99
C ASN A 243 -28.99 13.16 -33.01
N GLN A 244 -29.18 12.87 -34.30
CA GLN A 244 -29.26 13.95 -35.27
C GLN A 244 -30.65 14.57 -35.09
N PRO A 245 -30.78 15.84 -34.69
CA PRO A 245 -32.05 16.54 -34.84
C PRO A 245 -32.35 16.64 -36.34
N ASP A 246 -33.59 16.30 -36.71
CA ASP A 246 -34.10 16.41 -38.08
C ASP A 246 -33.74 17.77 -38.70
N PRO A 247 -33.43 17.82 -40.02
CA PRO A 247 -33.13 19.07 -40.69
C PRO A 247 -34.33 20.04 -40.57
N PRO A 248 -34.08 21.35 -40.41
CA PRO A 248 -35.16 22.32 -40.29
C PRO A 248 -36.05 22.27 -41.52
N VAL A 249 -37.35 22.09 -41.27
CA VAL A 249 -38.44 22.26 -42.23
C VAL A 249 -38.21 23.58 -42.99
N PRO A 250 -38.13 23.58 -44.33
CA PRO A 250 -37.99 24.81 -45.08
C PRO A 250 -39.16 25.73 -44.75
N ALA A 251 -38.86 26.91 -44.23
CA ALA A 251 -39.82 27.97 -44.04
C ALA A 251 -40.55 28.20 -45.37
N GLN A 252 -41.86 27.95 -45.37
CA GLN A 252 -42.74 28.37 -46.47
C GLN A 252 -42.56 29.87 -46.63
N GLN A 253 -42.00 30.27 -47.78
CA GLN A 253 -41.90 31.67 -48.17
C GLN A 253 -43.31 32.27 -48.15
N PRO A 254 -43.53 33.41 -47.50
CA PRO A 254 -44.81 34.09 -47.55
C PRO A 254 -45.12 34.49 -49.00
N VAL A 255 -46.34 34.17 -49.42
CA VAL A 255 -46.95 34.57 -50.69
C VAL A 255 -46.83 36.09 -50.86
N PRO A 256 -46.27 36.61 -51.96
CA PRO A 256 -46.22 38.05 -52.19
C PRO A 256 -47.63 38.59 -52.45
N GLU A 257 -48.05 39.54 -51.60
CA GLU A 257 -49.25 40.35 -51.83
C GLU A 257 -49.15 41.11 -53.16
N PRO A 258 -50.24 41.19 -53.95
CA PRO A 258 -50.27 41.96 -55.17
C PRO A 258 -50.27 43.46 -54.85
N GLN A 259 -49.19 44.16 -55.17
CA GLN A 259 -49.16 45.62 -55.14
C GLN A 259 -50.01 46.20 -56.28
N PRO A 260 -51.01 47.05 -55.98
CA PRO A 260 -51.79 47.74 -56.98
C PRO A 260 -51.13 49.05 -57.41
N GLY A 261 -51.09 49.28 -58.73
CA GLY A 261 -51.15 50.63 -59.31
C GLY A 261 -49.81 51.32 -59.57
N ALA A 262 -49.42 51.34 -60.85
CA ALA A 262 -48.58 52.39 -61.42
C ALA A 262 -49.26 53.77 -61.28
N PRO A 263 -48.49 54.86 -61.35
CA PRO A 263 -48.56 55.66 -62.58
C PRO A 263 -47.19 55.92 -63.24
N PRO A 264 -47.19 56.42 -64.49
CA PRO A 264 -46.08 56.32 -65.42
C PRO A 264 -45.08 57.49 -65.32
N ALA A 265 -43.99 57.28 -66.07
CA ALA A 265 -42.82 58.13 -66.29
C ALA A 265 -43.12 59.59 -66.64
N GLU A 266 -42.18 60.47 -66.27
CA GLU A 266 -41.81 61.65 -67.05
C GLU A 266 -40.33 62.01 -66.81
N ASN A 267 -39.74 62.64 -67.84
CA ASN A 267 -38.32 62.84 -68.16
C ASN A 267 -37.46 63.55 -67.11
#